data_AF-A0A645DPD7-F1
#
_entry.id   AF-A0A645DPD7-F1
#
_cell.length_a   1.000
_cell.length_b   1.000
_cell.length_c   1.000
_cell.angle_alpha   90.00
_cell.angle_beta   90.00
_cell.angle_gamma   90.00
#
_symmetry.space_group_name_H-M   'P 1'
#
loop_
_entity.id
_entity.type
_entity.pdbx_description
1 polymer ?
#
loop_
_entity_poly.entity_id
_entity_poly.type
_entity_poly.pdbx_seq_one_letter_code
_entity_poly.pdbx_strand_id
1 'polypeptide(L)' 'MKLKYGHRGANQPVLETATENGFCQKGEDVTVPLRGGELLIRYTDDGVWMTGDARKNFEGVVEF' A
#
# COMPACT_ATOMS: atom_id res chain seq x y z
N MET A 1 -1.84 -11.00 3.13
CA MET A 1 -0.77 -11.06 2.12
C MET A 1 0.11 -9.83 2.31
N LYS A 2 1.42 -9.98 2.58
CA LYS A 2 2.36 -8.84 2.70
C LYS A 2 3.06 -8.64 1.36
N LEU A 3 2.75 -7.55 0.67
CA LEU A 3 3.41 -7.20 -0.59
C LEU A 3 4.59 -6.28 -0.29
N LYS A 4 5.80 -6.71 -0.66
CA LYS A 4 7.02 -5.87 -0.66
C LYS A 4 7.23 -5.36 -2.09
N TYR A 5 7.11 -4.06 -2.30
CA TYR A 5 7.51 -3.44 -3.57
C TYR A 5 8.98 -3.05 -3.49
N GLY A 6 9.82 -3.64 -4.35
CA GLY A 6 11.24 -3.30 -4.46
C GLY A 6 11.44 -2.01 -5.25
N HIS A 7 12.09 -1.03 -4.62
CA HIS A 7 12.71 0.23 -5.07
C HIS A 7 12.12 1.10 -6.21
N ARG A 8 11.07 0.70 -6.94
CA ARG A 8 10.44 1.46 -8.04
C ARG A 8 8.92 1.20 -8.17
N GLY A 9 8.24 0.86 -7.08
CA GLY A 9 6.77 0.77 -7.04
C GLY A 9 6.12 2.14 -6.93
N ALA A 10 4.98 2.37 -7.58
CA ALA A 10 4.28 3.67 -7.64
C ALA A 10 3.98 4.32 -6.27
N ASN A 11 3.95 3.54 -5.19
CA ASN A 11 3.62 4.02 -3.85
C ASN A 11 4.82 4.56 -3.04
N GLN A 12 6.06 4.25 -3.44
CA GLN A 12 7.25 4.69 -2.74
C GLN A 12 7.50 6.21 -2.79
N PRO A 13 7.42 6.88 -3.96
CA PRO A 13 7.62 8.34 -4.02
C PRO A 13 6.53 9.09 -3.24
N VAL A 14 5.30 8.58 -3.20
CA VAL A 14 4.19 9.20 -2.46
C VAL A 14 4.46 9.20 -0.95
N LEU A 15 4.95 8.09 -0.41
CA LEU A 15 5.25 7.96 1.03
C LEU A 15 6.50 8.75 1.42
N GLU A 16 7.48 8.82 0.54
CA GLU A 16 8.68 9.64 0.72
C GLU A 16 8.29 11.12 0.80
N THR A 17 7.49 11.61 -0.15
CA THR A 17 6.94 12.98 -0.11
C THR A 17 6.07 13.22 1.12
N ALA A 18 5.21 12.28 1.52
CA ALA A 18 4.37 12.44 2.72
C ALA A 18 5.23 12.57 4.00
N THR A 19 6.33 11.81 4.08
CA THR A 19 7.29 11.90 5.19
C THR A 19 8.01 13.25 5.20
N GLU A 20 8.54 13.67 4.04
CA GLU A 20 9.27 14.94 3.89
C GLU A 20 8.40 16.16 4.22
N ASN A 21 7.09 16.08 3.96
CA ASN A 21 6.13 17.13 4.29
C ASN A 21 5.54 16.99 5.71
N GLY A 22 5.99 16.02 6.51
CA GLY A 22 5.57 15.84 7.91
C GLY A 22 4.16 15.28 8.09
N PHE A 23 3.57 14.68 7.05
CA PHE A 23 2.24 14.04 7.15
C PHE A 23 2.30 12.66 7.80
N CYS A 24 3.45 11.99 7.80
CA CYS A 24 3.67 10.72 8.49
C CYS A 24 5.16 10.52 8.82
N GLN A 25 5.47 9.64 9.77
CA GLN A 25 6.85 9.29 10.10
C GLN A 25 7.30 7.99 9.42
N LYS A 26 8.58 7.89 9.06
CA LYS A 26 9.19 6.60 8.65
C LYS A 26 9.07 5.60 9.80
N GLY A 27 8.73 4.36 9.47
CA GLY A 27 8.54 3.27 10.43
C GLY A 27 7.17 3.23 11.10
N GLU A 28 6.35 4.28 10.95
CA GLU A 28 4.98 4.31 11.43
C GLU A 28 4.05 3.54 10.48
N ASP A 29 3.01 2.96 11.07
CA ASP A 29 1.89 2.38 10.32
C ASP A 29 0.91 3.47 9.91
N VAL A 30 0.69 3.60 8.60
CA VAL A 30 -0.27 4.53 8.01
C VAL A 30 -1.47 3.74 7.50
N THR A 31 -2.67 4.04 8.00
CA THR A 31 -3.92 3.46 7.51
C THR A 31 -4.53 4.33 6.41
N VAL A 32 -4.71 3.75 5.23
CA VAL A 32 -5.35 4.41 4.08
C VAL A 32 -6.74 3.82 3.86
N PRO A 33 -7.81 4.60 4.05
CA PRO A 33 -9.17 4.17 3.73
C PRO A 33 -9.38 4.20 2.21
N LEU A 34 -9.67 3.05 1.61
CA LEU A 34 -10.01 2.89 0.19
C LEU A 34 -11.46 2.43 0.04
N ARG A 35 -12.04 2.57 -1.16
CA ARG A 35 -13.37 2.03 -1.46
C ARG A 35 -13.47 0.51 -1.24
N GLY A 36 -12.34 -0.19 -1.43
CA GLY A 36 -12.25 -1.65 -1.25
C GLY A 36 -11.92 -2.10 0.17
N GLY A 37 -11.82 -1.18 1.13
CA GLY A 37 -11.43 -1.47 2.52
C GLY A 37 -10.21 -0.67 2.97
N GLU A 38 -9.65 -1.05 4.11
CA GLU A 38 -8.48 -0.40 4.67
C GLU A 38 -7.19 -1.04 4.17
N LEU A 39 -6.18 -0.20 3.97
CA LEU A 39 -4.84 -0.62 3.61
C LEU A 39 -3.84 -0.07 4.62
N LEU A 40 -3.13 -0.96 5.31
CA LEU A 40 -2.04 -0.63 6.21
C LEU A 40 -0.73 -0.53 5.42
N ILE A 41 -0.06 0.62 5.52
CA ILE A 41 1.18 0.89 4.81
C ILE A 41 2.28 1.22 5.82
N ARG A 42 3.46 0.60 5.66
CA ARG A 42 4.67 0.94 6.41
C ARG A 42 5.79 1.29 5.44
N TYR A 43 6.39 2.46 5.61
CA TYR A 43 7.57 2.89 4.85
C TYR A 43 8.80 2.89 5.77
N THR A 44 9.88 2.23 5.35
CA THR A 44 11.18 2.29 6.03
C THR A 44 12.28 2.39 4.97
N ASP A 45 13.53 2.54 5.41
CA ASP A 45 14.68 2.58 4.50
C ASP A 45 14.86 1.26 3.71
N ASP A 46 14.36 0.14 4.23
CA ASP A 46 14.40 -1.18 3.57
C ASP A 46 13.30 -1.36 2.49
N GLY A 47 12.35 -0.42 2.40
CA GLY A 47 11.28 -0.40 1.39
C GLY A 47 9.88 -0.08 1.92
N VAL A 48 8.85 -0.45 1.14
CA VAL A 48 7.43 -0.23 1.45
C VAL A 48 6.72 -1.57 1.61
N TRP A 49 5.98 -1.73 2.71
CA TRP A 49 5.08 -2.86 2.95
C TRP A 49 3.64 -2.41 2.94
N MET A 50 2.79 -3.20 2.30
CA MET A 50 1.35 -2.97 2.22
C MET A 50 0.63 -4.23 2.68
N THR A 51 -0.31 -4.06 3.62
CA THR A 51 -1.15 -5.13 4.15
C THR A 51 -2.61 -4.70 4.08
N GLY A 52 -3.42 -5.45 3.35
CA GLY A 52 -4.85 -5.21 3.24
C GLY A 52 -5.59 -6.53 3.05
N ASP A 53 -6.90 -6.47 3.25
CA ASP A 53 -7.80 -7.60 3.02
C ASP A 53 -7.89 -7.90 1.52
N ALA A 54 -7.81 -9.19 1.16
CA ALA A 54 -8.11 -9.64 -0.19
C ALA A 54 -9.50 -10.27 -0.19
N ARG A 55 -10.44 -9.65 -0.90
CA ARG A 55 -11.84 -10.11 -1.01
C ARG A 55 -12.12 -10.48 -2.46
N LYS A 56 -12.74 -11.64 -2.68
CA LYS A 56 -13.25 -12.03 -3.99
C LYS A 56 -14.41 -11.10 -4.34
N ASN A 57 -14.20 -10.23 -5.34
CA ASN A 57 -15.20 -9.23 -5.72
C ASN A 57 -16.19 -9.75 -6.77
N PHE A 58 -15.68 -10.48 -7.77
CA PHE A 58 -16.51 -11.13 -8.78
C PHE A 58 -15.89 -12.44 -9.23
N GLU A 59 -16.72 -13.27 -9.84
CA GLU A 59 -16.34 -14.48 -10.56
C GLU A 59 -17.19 -14.54 -11.81
N GLY A 60 -16.57 -14.98 -12.90
CA GLY A 60 -17.25 -15.10 -14.19
C GLY A 60 -16.38 -15.85 -15.18
N VAL A 61 -17.01 -16.30 -16.25
CA VAL A 61 -16.37 -16.97 -17.39
C VAL A 61 -16.50 -16.03 -18.58
N VAL A 62 -15.41 -15.84 -19.32
CA VAL A 62 -15.42 -15.10 -20.59
C VAL A 62 -15.47 -16.12 -21.71
N GLU A 63 -16.55 -16.13 -22.48
CA GLU A 63 -16.72 -16.94 -23.69
C GLU A 63 -16.42 -16.10 -24.93
N PHE A 64 -15.86 -16.72 -25.98
CA PHE A 64 -15.40 -16.08 -27.21
C PHE A 64 -16.34 -16.35 -28.39
#